data_AF-R7Q7F4-F1
#
_entry.id   AF-R7Q7F4-F1
#
_cell.length_a   1.000
_cell.length_b   1.000
_cell.length_c   1.000
_cell.angle_alpha   90.00
_cell.angle_beta   90.00
_cell.angle_gamma   90.00
#
_symmetry.space_group_name_H-M   'P 1'
#
loop_
_entity.id
_entity.type
_entity.pdbx_description
1 polymer ?
#
loop_
_entity_poly.entity_id
_entity_poly.type
_entity_poly.pdbx_seq_one_letter_code
_entity_poly.pdbx_strand_id
1 'polypeptide(L)'
;MSFKSYGDRIDPLKSHLTIVNHRSDVDWLLGLAYVARFGYPYPGNAKSVVKASLGKVPLFGNILKFAEFAFLTRSWGADKDKFFKALASMGTYSETGNPLWFVLYPEGTRFTEEKQQYSEAYAATKQLAPTTHVLFPRYKAFTAIVSALRDKFDGVIDATFMFEGEEPAIKRALAGRVSTVVHVHVKFYPMKDLPEAEEDLEKWLLERWYEKDKRIADFNKDISTLGRPNEEESDTKFSSARPFHALVAVYGFAAAATIYLFSNIPNGLYFLFASSFGAVALTGLFTAMNIRPSRKGSGSSKKKR
;
A
#
# COMPACT_ATOMS: atom_id res chain seq x y z
N MET A 1 -14.78 3.27 -3.86
CA MET A 1 -13.51 3.58 -4.53
C MET A 1 -13.39 2.67 -5.74
N SER A 2 -13.00 3.22 -6.88
CA SER A 2 -12.78 2.46 -8.13
C SER A 2 -11.38 2.76 -8.66
N PHE A 3 -10.80 1.82 -9.40
CA PHE A 3 -9.51 1.97 -10.06
C PHE A 3 -9.70 2.08 -11.57
N LYS A 4 -8.96 3.01 -12.20
CA LYS A 4 -8.79 3.06 -13.66
C LYS A 4 -7.31 2.88 -13.96
N SER A 5 -6.95 1.82 -14.70
CA SER A 5 -5.56 1.49 -15.04
C SER A 5 -5.21 1.96 -16.45
N TYR A 6 -3.98 2.43 -16.64
CA TYR A 6 -3.46 2.92 -17.92
C TYR A 6 -2.03 2.41 -18.15
N GLY A 7 -1.60 2.38 -19.40
CA GLY A 7 -0.25 1.97 -19.77
C GLY A 7 -0.10 0.44 -19.83
N ASP A 8 1.07 -0.05 -19.42
CA ASP A 8 1.44 -1.45 -19.61
C ASP A 8 0.58 -2.41 -18.78
N ARG A 9 0.38 -3.63 -19.30
CA ARG A 9 -0.23 -4.72 -18.53
C ARG A 9 0.81 -5.36 -17.62
N ILE A 10 0.39 -5.69 -16.40
CA ILE A 10 1.25 -6.37 -15.43
C ILE A 10 0.93 -7.85 -15.46
N ASP A 11 1.96 -8.69 -15.52
CA ASP A 11 1.83 -10.13 -15.32
C ASP A 11 1.81 -10.43 -13.81
N PRO A 12 0.68 -10.89 -13.24
CA PRO A 12 0.55 -11.16 -11.82
C PRO A 12 1.31 -12.40 -11.34
N LEU A 13 1.82 -13.23 -12.26
CA LEU A 13 2.57 -14.44 -11.95
C LEU A 13 4.08 -14.19 -11.85
N LYS A 14 4.52 -12.96 -12.14
CA LYS A 14 5.92 -12.54 -12.13
C LYS A 14 6.29 -11.78 -10.87
N SER A 15 7.59 -11.79 -10.55
CA SER A 15 8.13 -11.07 -9.40
C SER A 15 8.56 -9.66 -9.81
N HIS A 16 8.11 -8.65 -9.08
CA HIS A 16 8.31 -7.25 -9.45
C HIS A 16 8.78 -6.40 -8.27
N LEU A 17 9.70 -5.50 -8.53
CA LEU A 17 9.90 -4.31 -7.71
C LEU A 17 9.00 -3.20 -8.22
N THR A 18 8.06 -2.73 -7.42
CA THR A 18 7.14 -1.64 -7.77
C THR A 18 7.53 -0.36 -7.07
N ILE A 19 7.76 0.71 -7.83
CA ILE A 19 8.01 2.06 -7.33
C ILE A 19 6.75 2.91 -7.52
N VAL A 20 6.32 3.58 -6.44
CA VAL A 20 5.07 4.36 -6.41
C VAL A 20 5.32 5.74 -5.78
N ASN A 21 4.63 6.78 -6.26
CA ASN A 21 4.57 8.06 -5.53
C ASN A 21 3.78 7.91 -4.22
N HIS A 22 4.06 8.77 -3.24
CA HIS A 22 3.46 8.69 -1.91
C HIS A 22 2.66 9.95 -1.56
N ARG A 23 1.34 9.89 -1.73
CA ARG A 23 0.40 11.00 -1.51
C ARG A 23 -0.45 10.78 -0.26
N SER A 24 -1.01 9.58 -0.09
CA SER A 24 -1.97 9.28 0.97
C SER A 24 -1.40 8.42 2.11
N ASP A 25 -2.02 8.50 3.31
CA ASP A 25 -1.75 7.54 4.40
C ASP A 25 -2.36 6.15 4.18
N VAL A 26 -3.20 6.00 3.14
CA VAL A 26 -3.73 4.70 2.70
C VAL A 26 -3.07 4.16 1.43
N ASP A 27 -2.00 4.77 0.91
CA ASP A 27 -1.35 4.31 -0.33
C ASP A 27 -0.99 2.81 -0.29
N TRP A 28 -0.55 2.31 0.87
CA TRP A 28 -0.27 0.89 1.07
C TRP A 28 -1.51 -0.01 0.91
N LEU A 29 -2.69 0.44 1.38
CA LEU A 29 -3.96 -0.26 1.15
C LEU A 29 -4.37 -0.19 -0.31
N LEU A 30 -4.16 0.96 -0.95
CA LEU A 30 -4.44 1.14 -2.37
C LEU A 30 -3.56 0.22 -3.22
N GLY A 31 -2.26 0.13 -2.90
CA GLY A 31 -1.33 -0.78 -3.55
C GLY A 31 -1.77 -2.23 -3.41
N LEU A 32 -2.14 -2.67 -2.20
CA LEU A 32 -2.65 -4.03 -1.97
C LEU A 32 -3.96 -4.32 -2.73
N ALA A 33 -4.89 -3.37 -2.73
CA ALA A 33 -6.15 -3.49 -3.48
C ALA A 33 -5.91 -3.51 -4.99
N TYR A 34 -4.95 -2.70 -5.45
CA TYR A 34 -4.57 -2.61 -6.86
C TYR A 34 -3.98 -3.92 -7.36
N VAL A 35 -2.98 -4.49 -6.69
CA VAL A 35 -2.36 -5.76 -7.11
C VAL A 35 -3.33 -6.94 -7.04
N ALA A 36 -4.26 -6.94 -6.07
CA ALA A 36 -5.31 -7.94 -6.01
C ALA A 36 -6.23 -7.91 -7.24
N ARG A 37 -6.43 -6.74 -7.88
CA ARG A 37 -7.26 -6.60 -9.09
C ARG A 37 -6.63 -7.23 -10.33
N PHE A 38 -5.30 -7.37 -10.38
CA PHE A 38 -4.61 -8.08 -11.46
C PHE A 38 -4.54 -9.58 -11.23
N GLY A 39 -5.26 -10.13 -10.24
CA GLY A 39 -5.21 -11.56 -9.95
C GLY A 39 -3.88 -12.00 -9.32
N TYR A 40 -3.16 -11.10 -8.65
CA TYR A 40 -1.97 -11.47 -7.89
C TYR A 40 -2.30 -12.57 -6.87
N PRO A 41 -1.74 -13.78 -7.02
CA PRO A 41 -2.26 -14.96 -6.34
C PRO A 41 -1.99 -14.98 -4.84
N TYR A 42 -0.98 -14.22 -4.37
CA TYR A 42 -0.52 -14.26 -2.98
C TYR A 42 -0.34 -12.85 -2.39
N PRO A 43 -1.41 -12.15 -1.98
CA PRO A 43 -1.31 -10.82 -1.35
C PRO A 43 -0.35 -10.77 -0.14
N GLY A 44 -0.16 -11.89 0.57
CA GLY A 44 0.83 -12.02 1.65
C GLY A 44 2.29 -11.90 1.20
N ASN A 45 2.57 -12.08 -0.09
CA ASN A 45 3.88 -11.89 -0.70
C ASN A 45 4.12 -10.46 -1.18
N ALA A 46 3.13 -9.57 -1.01
CA ALA A 46 3.36 -8.14 -1.21
C ALA A 46 4.16 -7.62 -0.01
N LYS A 47 5.42 -7.23 -0.23
CA LYS A 47 6.34 -6.74 0.80
C LYS A 47 6.61 -5.26 0.64
N SER A 48 6.92 -4.59 1.73
CA SER A 48 7.35 -3.19 1.70
C SER A 48 8.23 -2.84 2.90
N VAL A 49 8.85 -1.67 2.81
CA VAL A 49 9.57 -1.03 3.93
C VAL A 49 8.60 -0.18 4.72
N VAL A 50 8.53 -0.42 6.03
CA VAL A 50 7.64 0.29 6.96
C VAL A 50 8.41 0.98 8.06
N LYS A 51 7.84 2.04 8.63
CA LYS A 51 8.45 2.77 9.75
C LYS A 51 8.53 1.85 10.98
N ALA A 52 9.70 1.77 11.62
CA ALA A 52 9.93 0.93 12.79
C ALA A 52 8.94 1.17 13.94
N SER A 53 8.45 2.40 14.10
CA SER A 53 7.43 2.74 15.11
C SER A 53 6.10 2.02 14.89
N LEU A 54 5.75 1.63 13.65
CA LEU A 54 4.54 0.85 13.39
C LEU A 54 4.59 -0.52 14.05
N GLY A 55 5.79 -1.08 14.27
CA GLY A 55 5.97 -2.35 14.96
C GLY A 55 5.61 -2.29 16.45
N LYS A 56 5.40 -1.08 17.00
CA LYS A 56 4.96 -0.84 18.37
C LYS A 56 3.43 -0.73 18.49
N VAL A 57 2.69 -0.64 17.37
CA VAL A 57 1.22 -0.59 17.38
C VAL A 57 0.70 -1.99 17.72
N PRO A 58 -0.07 -2.18 18.81
CA PRO A 58 -0.61 -3.48 19.16
C PRO A 58 -1.45 -4.06 18.02
N LEU A 59 -1.39 -5.38 17.85
CA LEU A 59 -2.05 -6.15 16.77
C LEU A 59 -1.53 -5.80 15.36
N PHE A 60 -1.68 -4.56 14.91
CA PHE A 60 -1.27 -4.13 13.56
C PHE A 60 0.23 -4.29 13.32
N GLY A 61 1.07 -3.89 14.27
CA GLY A 61 2.51 -4.07 14.19
C GLY A 61 2.92 -5.55 14.14
N ASN A 62 2.16 -6.43 14.80
CA ASN A 62 2.43 -7.87 14.76
C ASN A 62 1.97 -8.50 13.44
N ILE A 63 0.83 -8.08 12.89
CA ILE A 63 0.39 -8.50 11.55
C ILE A 63 1.48 -8.20 10.51
N LEU A 64 2.03 -6.99 10.53
CA LEU A 64 3.09 -6.60 9.60
C LEU A 64 4.41 -7.37 9.85
N LYS A 65 4.74 -7.73 11.09
CA LYS A 65 5.90 -8.59 11.39
C LYS A 65 5.70 -10.01 10.87
N PHE A 66 4.53 -10.60 11.09
CA PHE A 66 4.20 -11.94 10.60
C PHE A 66 4.06 -11.99 9.07
N ALA A 67 3.68 -10.87 8.46
CA ALA A 67 3.72 -10.68 7.02
C ALA A 67 5.13 -10.29 6.51
N GLU A 68 6.18 -10.37 7.34
CA GLU A 68 7.58 -10.17 6.99
C GLU A 68 7.91 -8.81 6.35
N PHE A 69 7.22 -7.73 6.76
CA PHE A 69 7.56 -6.37 6.34
C PHE A 69 8.89 -5.90 6.97
N ALA A 70 9.66 -5.11 6.22
CA ALA A 70 10.95 -4.58 6.69
C ALA A 70 10.77 -3.30 7.52
N PHE A 71 10.95 -3.39 8.84
CA PHE A 71 10.80 -2.26 9.77
C PHE A 71 12.08 -1.43 9.92
N LEU A 72 12.12 -0.18 9.43
CA LEU A 72 13.31 0.68 9.44
C LEU A 72 13.07 2.01 10.18
N THR A 73 14.13 2.56 10.79
CA THR A 73 14.15 3.82 11.54
C THR A 73 14.37 5.06 10.68
N ARG A 74 14.53 4.90 9.36
CA ARG A 74 14.90 5.95 8.38
C ARG A 74 16.34 6.44 8.56
N SER A 75 17.19 5.66 9.22
CA SER A 75 18.61 5.94 9.38
C SER A 75 19.40 4.80 8.74
N TRP A 76 20.00 5.06 7.59
CA TRP A 76 20.73 4.02 6.84
C TRP A 76 21.79 3.32 7.69
N GLY A 77 22.58 4.08 8.47
CA GLY A 77 23.63 3.51 9.32
C GLY A 77 23.10 2.56 10.40
N ALA A 78 21.91 2.83 10.95
CA ALA A 78 21.29 1.96 11.96
C ALA A 78 20.53 0.78 11.35
N ASP A 79 20.03 0.95 10.12
CA ASP A 79 19.08 0.04 9.48
C ASP A 79 19.73 -0.92 8.47
N LYS A 80 20.96 -0.65 8.01
CA LYS A 80 21.60 -1.35 6.88
C LYS A 80 21.57 -2.88 7.01
N ASP A 81 22.12 -3.42 8.09
CA ASP A 81 22.25 -4.88 8.25
C ASP A 81 20.89 -5.56 8.37
N LYS A 82 19.96 -4.91 9.10
CA LYS A 82 18.58 -5.37 9.21
C LYS A 82 17.88 -5.38 7.85
N PHE A 83 18.14 -4.36 7.04
CA PHE A 83 17.56 -4.25 5.71
C PHE A 83 18.07 -5.36 4.79
N PHE A 84 19.39 -5.56 4.69
CA PHE A 84 19.95 -6.65 3.88
C PHE A 84 19.53 -8.04 4.36
N LYS A 85 19.38 -8.25 5.69
CA LYS A 85 18.82 -9.49 6.22
C LYS A 85 17.37 -9.71 5.77
N ALA A 86 16.55 -8.66 5.75
CA ALA A 86 15.19 -8.74 5.23
C ALA A 86 15.16 -9.03 3.72
N LEU A 87 16.04 -8.40 2.93
CA LEU A 87 16.15 -8.66 1.49
C LEU A 87 16.56 -10.11 1.22
N ALA A 88 17.56 -10.64 1.92
CA ALA A 88 17.97 -12.04 1.80
C ALA A 88 16.80 -13.00 2.08
N SER A 89 16.01 -12.73 3.11
CA SER A 89 14.80 -13.51 3.42
C SER A 89 13.77 -13.43 2.30
N MET A 90 13.50 -12.24 1.78
CA MET A 90 12.53 -12.02 0.69
C MET A 90 12.98 -12.66 -0.62
N GLY A 91 14.29 -12.72 -0.90
CA GLY A 91 14.82 -13.35 -2.12
C GLY A 91 14.46 -14.83 -2.26
N THR A 92 14.24 -15.53 -1.13
CA THR A 92 13.82 -16.94 -1.11
C THR A 92 12.40 -17.16 -1.66
N TYR A 93 11.56 -16.12 -1.74
CA TYR A 93 10.19 -16.26 -2.24
C TYR A 93 10.15 -16.76 -3.68
N SER A 94 11.08 -16.27 -4.52
CA SER A 94 11.25 -16.70 -5.90
C SER A 94 11.48 -18.21 -6.05
N GLU A 95 12.07 -18.84 -5.03
CA GLU A 95 12.38 -20.28 -5.01
C GLU A 95 11.17 -21.14 -4.65
N THR A 96 10.14 -20.53 -4.04
CA THR A 96 8.91 -21.22 -3.61
C THR A 96 7.85 -21.32 -4.72
N GLY A 97 8.15 -20.83 -5.92
CA GLY A 97 7.19 -20.75 -7.04
C GLY A 97 6.10 -19.69 -6.84
N ASN A 98 6.21 -18.86 -5.79
CA ASN A 98 5.28 -17.78 -5.53
C ASN A 98 5.93 -16.43 -5.90
N PRO A 99 5.30 -15.59 -6.72
CA PRO A 99 5.87 -14.31 -7.09
C PRO A 99 6.07 -13.42 -5.86
N LEU A 100 7.12 -12.60 -5.90
CA LEU A 100 7.41 -11.55 -4.93
C LEU A 100 7.00 -10.20 -5.50
N TRP A 101 6.14 -9.48 -4.78
CA TRP A 101 5.77 -8.11 -5.14
C TRP A 101 6.32 -7.15 -4.10
N PHE A 102 7.47 -6.55 -4.38
CA PHE A 102 8.08 -5.59 -3.46
C PHE A 102 7.61 -4.18 -3.81
N VAL A 103 6.87 -3.52 -2.93
CA VAL A 103 6.43 -2.12 -3.11
C VAL A 103 7.37 -1.18 -2.37
N LEU A 104 7.92 -0.22 -3.09
CA LEU A 104 8.77 0.85 -2.57
C LEU A 104 8.12 2.22 -2.86
N TYR A 105 8.22 3.10 -1.87
CA TYR A 105 7.90 4.52 -2.01
C TYR A 105 9.20 5.34 -1.85
N PRO A 106 9.95 5.60 -2.94
CA PRO A 106 11.25 6.25 -2.89
C PRO A 106 11.25 7.63 -2.22
N GLU A 107 10.13 8.35 -2.21
CA GLU A 107 9.97 9.61 -1.47
C GLU A 107 10.28 9.45 0.05
N GLY A 108 10.03 8.26 0.60
CA GLY A 108 10.27 7.91 2.01
C GLY A 108 9.29 8.55 3.00
N THR A 109 8.39 9.40 2.51
CA THR A 109 7.35 10.09 3.28
C THR A 109 6.27 10.61 2.34
N ARG A 110 5.04 10.73 2.85
CA ARG A 110 3.94 11.39 2.16
C ARG A 110 4.28 12.83 1.78
N PHE A 111 3.83 13.23 0.60
CA PHE A 111 3.80 14.60 0.11
C PHE A 111 3.01 15.51 1.07
N THR A 112 3.61 16.65 1.41
CA THR A 112 2.96 17.78 2.09
C THR A 112 3.65 19.05 1.59
N GLU A 113 2.97 20.19 1.57
CA GLU A 113 3.55 21.47 1.12
C GLU A 113 4.86 21.81 1.86
N GLU A 114 4.90 21.60 3.17
CA GLU A 114 6.12 21.76 3.98
C GLU A 114 7.28 20.90 3.49
N LYS A 115 7.02 19.63 3.11
CA LYS A 115 8.07 18.72 2.62
C LYS A 115 8.46 19.02 1.19
N GLN A 116 7.53 19.56 0.42
CA GLN A 116 7.79 20.03 -0.92
C GLN A 116 8.80 21.19 -0.91
N GLN A 117 8.68 22.13 0.02
CA GLN A 117 9.68 23.20 0.21
C GLN A 117 11.08 22.66 0.53
N TYR A 118 11.17 21.65 1.41
CA TYR A 118 12.46 20.99 1.69
C TYR A 118 13.01 20.22 0.48
N SER A 119 12.12 19.60 -0.31
CA SER A 119 12.45 18.88 -1.54
C SER A 119 13.02 19.82 -2.61
N GLU A 120 12.41 21.01 -2.79
CA GLU A 120 12.88 22.06 -3.68
C GLU A 120 14.23 22.64 -3.24
N ALA A 121 14.39 22.91 -1.94
CA ALA A 121 15.66 23.37 -1.40
C ALA A 121 16.77 22.34 -1.65
N TYR A 122 16.49 21.05 -1.44
CA TYR A 122 17.43 19.97 -1.76
C TYR A 122 17.80 19.97 -3.25
N ALA A 123 16.81 20.08 -4.15
CA ALA A 123 17.03 20.16 -5.59
C ALA A 123 17.99 21.31 -5.96
N ALA A 124 17.78 22.49 -5.38
CA ALA A 124 18.63 23.66 -5.58
C ALA A 124 20.08 23.40 -5.12
N THR A 125 20.28 22.78 -3.95
CA THR A 125 21.64 22.43 -3.47
C THR A 125 22.35 21.43 -4.38
N LYS A 126 21.59 20.59 -5.09
CA LYS A 126 22.10 19.59 -6.04
C LYS A 126 22.13 20.07 -7.49
N GLN A 127 21.71 21.31 -7.75
CA GLN A 127 21.59 21.88 -9.11
C GLN A 127 20.68 21.03 -10.01
N LEU A 128 19.63 20.45 -9.43
CA LEU A 128 18.62 19.65 -10.12
C LEU A 128 17.35 20.47 -10.33
N ALA A 129 16.63 20.18 -11.41
CA ALA A 129 15.32 20.80 -11.65
C ALA A 129 14.32 20.35 -10.57
N PRO A 130 13.55 21.26 -9.94
CA PRO A 130 12.60 20.89 -8.91
C PRO A 130 11.43 20.10 -9.48
N THR A 131 10.95 19.10 -8.75
CA THR A 131 9.63 18.48 -8.95
C THR A 131 8.56 19.32 -8.25
N THR A 132 7.29 19.22 -8.64
CA THR A 132 6.19 20.06 -8.11
C THR A 132 5.01 19.27 -7.52
N HIS A 133 4.84 18.03 -7.94
CA HIS A 133 3.73 17.13 -7.60
C HIS A 133 4.18 15.87 -6.85
N VAL A 134 5.48 15.58 -6.85
CA VAL A 134 6.12 14.50 -6.08
C VAL A 134 7.33 15.03 -5.31
N LEU A 135 7.69 14.39 -4.19
CA LEU A 135 8.97 14.68 -3.52
C LEU A 135 10.12 13.99 -4.26
N PHE A 136 11.33 14.52 -4.12
CA PHE A 136 12.53 13.90 -4.70
C PHE A 136 12.73 12.47 -4.18
N PRO A 137 13.08 11.51 -5.05
CA PRO A 137 13.27 10.13 -4.65
C PRO A 137 14.56 9.96 -3.85
N ARG A 138 14.51 9.11 -2.83
CA ARG A 138 15.69 8.64 -2.10
C ARG A 138 16.16 7.32 -2.74
N TYR A 139 17.35 7.33 -3.32
CA TYR A 139 17.86 6.19 -4.10
C TYR A 139 18.33 5.00 -3.25
N LYS A 140 18.88 5.21 -2.05
CA LYS A 140 19.58 4.15 -1.27
C LYS A 140 18.80 2.84 -1.11
N ALA A 141 17.50 2.93 -0.83
CA ALA A 141 16.68 1.73 -0.68
C ALA A 141 16.45 1.05 -2.04
N PHE A 142 16.19 1.83 -3.08
CA PHE A 142 16.03 1.34 -4.45
C PHE A 142 17.29 0.64 -4.97
N THR A 143 18.46 1.30 -4.88
CA THR A 143 19.73 0.76 -5.36
C THR A 143 20.11 -0.52 -4.61
N ALA A 144 19.93 -0.55 -3.28
CA ALA A 144 20.18 -1.74 -2.47
C ALA A 144 19.21 -2.90 -2.77
N ILE A 145 17.92 -2.64 -3.02
CA ILE A 145 16.97 -3.68 -3.42
C ILE A 145 17.34 -4.25 -4.79
N VAL A 146 17.56 -3.38 -5.77
CA VAL A 146 17.94 -3.81 -7.12
C VAL A 146 19.23 -4.61 -7.05
N SER A 147 20.27 -4.14 -6.35
CA SER A 147 21.53 -4.86 -6.20
C SER A 147 21.37 -6.22 -5.53
N ALA A 148 20.56 -6.33 -4.46
CA ALA A 148 20.41 -7.57 -3.70
C ALA A 148 19.47 -8.60 -4.34
N LEU A 149 18.50 -8.15 -5.15
CA LEU A 149 17.41 -8.99 -5.66
C LEU A 149 17.26 -8.92 -7.19
N ARG A 150 18.26 -8.44 -7.92
CA ARG A 150 18.22 -8.31 -9.39
C ARG A 150 17.81 -9.60 -10.08
N ASP A 151 18.39 -10.73 -9.67
CA ASP A 151 18.12 -12.05 -10.23
C ASP A 151 16.77 -12.63 -9.79
N LYS A 152 16.10 -12.01 -8.81
CA LYS A 152 14.82 -12.47 -8.25
C LYS A 152 13.61 -11.75 -8.83
N PHE A 153 13.82 -10.64 -9.55
CA PHE A 153 12.76 -9.85 -10.16
C PHE A 153 12.79 -9.96 -11.69
N ASP A 154 11.61 -10.10 -12.30
CA ASP A 154 11.42 -10.01 -13.74
C ASP A 154 11.58 -8.57 -14.25
N GLY A 155 11.26 -7.58 -13.41
CA GLY A 155 11.39 -6.17 -13.76
C GLY A 155 10.93 -5.20 -12.68
N VAL A 156 10.98 -3.92 -13.05
CA VAL A 156 10.49 -2.81 -12.24
C VAL A 156 9.17 -2.30 -12.81
N ILE A 157 8.15 -2.23 -11.96
CA ILE A 157 6.90 -1.55 -12.25
C ILE A 157 6.98 -0.12 -11.73
N ASP A 158 6.91 0.85 -12.64
CA ASP A 158 6.73 2.26 -12.30
C ASP A 158 5.24 2.61 -12.33
N ALA A 159 4.63 2.76 -11.15
CA ALA A 159 3.20 3.04 -11.01
C ALA A 159 2.95 4.45 -10.46
N THR A 160 2.18 5.26 -11.18
CA THR A 160 1.77 6.61 -10.73
C THR A 160 0.34 6.57 -10.24
N PHE A 161 0.12 6.85 -8.96
CA PHE A 161 -1.22 6.98 -8.38
C PHE A 161 -1.67 8.45 -8.44
N MET A 162 -2.82 8.67 -9.04
CA MET A 162 -3.47 9.97 -9.22
C MET A 162 -4.93 9.84 -8.76
N PHE A 163 -5.48 10.90 -8.17
CA PHE A 163 -6.79 10.85 -7.52
C PHE A 163 -7.75 11.84 -8.16
N GLU A 164 -8.95 11.38 -8.53
CA GLU A 164 -10.04 12.31 -8.83
C GLU A 164 -10.55 12.93 -7.52
N GLY A 165 -10.41 14.25 -7.40
CA GLY A 165 -10.84 14.99 -6.21
C GLY A 165 -9.85 14.86 -5.06
N GLU A 166 -10.37 14.72 -3.83
CA GLU A 166 -9.53 14.70 -2.64
C GLU A 166 -8.86 13.33 -2.43
N GLU A 167 -7.61 13.39 -1.98
CA GLU A 167 -6.85 12.20 -1.62
C GLU A 167 -7.57 11.38 -0.53
N PRO A 168 -7.58 10.04 -0.65
CA PRO A 168 -8.17 9.20 0.37
C PRO A 168 -7.36 9.34 1.66
N ALA A 169 -8.01 9.11 2.80
CA ALA A 169 -7.35 9.14 4.11
C ALA A 169 -7.97 8.11 5.05
N ILE A 170 -7.18 7.54 5.96
CA ILE A 170 -7.66 6.54 6.93
C ILE A 170 -8.89 7.06 7.68
N LYS A 171 -8.85 8.31 8.16
CA LYS A 171 -9.98 8.92 8.90
C LYS A 171 -11.27 8.94 8.07
N ARG A 172 -11.17 9.19 6.78
CA ARG A 172 -12.32 9.23 5.86
C ARG A 172 -12.82 7.82 5.54
N ALA A 173 -11.90 6.86 5.39
CA ALA A 173 -12.22 5.45 5.22
C ALA A 173 -13.01 4.90 6.41
N LEU A 174 -12.54 5.16 7.64
CA LEU A 174 -13.22 4.75 8.87
C LEU A 174 -14.58 5.43 9.04
N ALA A 175 -14.78 6.63 8.48
CA ALA A 175 -16.06 7.32 8.47
C ALA A 175 -17.01 6.87 7.35
N GLY A 176 -16.62 5.90 6.51
CA GLY A 176 -17.40 5.45 5.34
C GLY A 176 -17.47 6.48 4.20
N ARG A 177 -16.59 7.49 4.20
CA ARG A 177 -16.61 8.64 3.27
C ARG A 177 -15.49 8.55 2.23
N VAL A 178 -15.35 7.41 1.56
CA VAL A 178 -14.34 7.23 0.51
C VAL A 178 -15.02 6.96 -0.82
N SER A 179 -15.21 8.04 -1.58
CA SER A 179 -15.67 8.03 -2.96
C SER A 179 -14.67 8.80 -3.81
N THR A 180 -13.49 8.22 -4.02
CA THR A 180 -12.52 8.72 -5.00
C THR A 180 -12.27 7.64 -6.05
N VAL A 181 -11.99 8.09 -7.27
CA VAL A 181 -11.50 7.25 -8.37
C VAL A 181 -9.99 7.37 -8.38
N VAL A 182 -9.31 6.23 -8.31
CA VAL A 182 -7.84 6.16 -8.34
C VAL A 182 -7.42 5.82 -9.76
N HIS A 183 -6.71 6.74 -10.40
CA HIS A 183 -6.07 6.55 -11.69
C HIS A 183 -4.66 6.02 -11.48
N VAL A 184 -4.35 4.88 -12.10
CA VAL A 184 -3.04 4.26 -11.98
C VAL A 184 -2.44 4.10 -13.36
N HIS A 185 -1.40 4.89 -13.65
CA HIS A 185 -0.61 4.71 -14.86
C HIS A 185 0.58 3.82 -14.56
N VAL A 186 0.77 2.78 -15.37
CA VAL A 186 1.82 1.77 -15.21
C VAL A 186 2.77 1.81 -16.39
N LYS A 187 4.07 1.70 -16.10
CA LYS A 187 5.09 1.36 -17.08
C LYS A 187 5.97 0.23 -16.53
N PHE A 188 6.22 -0.78 -17.34
CA PHE A 188 7.03 -1.92 -16.98
C PHE A 188 8.42 -1.83 -17.62
N TYR A 189 9.46 -2.08 -16.82
CA TYR A 189 10.84 -2.11 -17.26
C TYR A 189 11.43 -3.49 -16.95
N PRO A 190 11.75 -4.31 -17.97
CA PRO A 190 12.44 -5.59 -17.75
C PRO A 190 13.72 -5.39 -16.97
N MET A 191 14.05 -6.30 -16.05
CA MET A 191 15.21 -6.13 -15.18
C MET A 191 16.54 -6.06 -15.95
N LYS A 192 16.63 -6.76 -17.08
CA LYS A 192 17.77 -6.73 -18.00
C LYS A 192 18.02 -5.35 -18.65
N ASP A 193 17.02 -4.47 -18.65
CA ASP A 193 17.11 -3.13 -19.26
C ASP A 193 17.50 -2.06 -18.21
N LEU A 194 17.60 -2.44 -16.93
CA LEU A 194 18.03 -1.52 -15.87
C LEU A 194 19.57 -1.42 -15.80
N PRO A 195 20.13 -0.21 -15.59
CA PRO A 195 21.56 0.00 -15.42
C PRO A 195 22.15 -0.87 -14.30
N GLU A 196 23.39 -1.32 -14.44
CA GLU A 196 24.07 -2.13 -13.41
C GLU A 196 24.75 -1.28 -12.32
N ALA A 197 25.35 -0.15 -12.71
CA ALA A 197 26.05 0.74 -11.78
C ALA A 197 25.07 1.50 -10.86
N GLU A 198 25.46 1.68 -9.60
CA GLU A 198 24.62 2.35 -8.60
C GLU A 198 24.31 3.81 -8.98
N GLU A 199 25.30 4.54 -9.50
CA GLU A 199 25.15 5.93 -9.92
C GLU A 199 24.18 6.07 -11.09
N ASP A 200 24.15 5.09 -12.00
CA ASP A 200 23.24 5.11 -13.14
C ASP A 200 21.82 4.66 -12.76
N LEU A 201 21.68 3.80 -11.74
CA LEU A 201 20.38 3.49 -11.13
C LEU A 201 19.78 4.72 -10.42
N GLU A 202 20.62 5.55 -9.76
CA GLU A 202 20.16 6.81 -9.16
C GLU A 202 19.59 7.76 -10.22
N LYS A 203 20.33 7.96 -11.32
CA LYS A 203 19.86 8.78 -12.45
C LYS A 203 18.60 8.21 -13.08
N TRP A 204 18.56 6.90 -13.31
CA TRP A 204 17.40 6.21 -13.86
C TRP A 204 16.15 6.44 -12.99
N LEU A 205 16.28 6.31 -11.67
CA LEU A 205 15.18 6.56 -10.74
C LEU A 205 14.71 8.01 -10.78
N LEU A 206 15.66 8.96 -10.82
CA LEU A 206 15.34 10.38 -10.89
C LEU A 206 14.58 10.74 -12.18
N GLU A 207 14.97 10.19 -13.33
CA GLU A 207 14.26 10.38 -14.59
C GLU A 207 12.81 9.90 -14.52
N ARG A 208 12.57 8.73 -13.92
CA ARG A 208 11.19 8.23 -13.70
C ARG A 208 10.39 9.16 -12.81
N TRP A 209 11.03 9.81 -11.82
CA TRP A 209 10.40 10.81 -10.98
C TRP A 209 10.02 12.08 -11.75
N TYR A 210 10.86 12.54 -12.67
CA TYR A 210 10.50 13.66 -13.56
C TYR A 210 9.33 13.31 -14.50
N GLU A 211 9.34 12.11 -15.08
CA GLU A 211 8.21 11.62 -15.89
C GLU A 211 6.92 11.54 -15.06
N LYS A 212 7.03 11.08 -13.81
CA LYS A 212 5.90 10.96 -12.88
C LYS A 212 5.36 12.33 -12.47
N ASP A 213 6.23 13.30 -12.19
CA ASP A 213 5.86 14.68 -11.87
C ASP A 213 5.08 15.31 -13.01
N LYS A 214 5.62 15.22 -14.23
CA LYS A 214 4.97 15.71 -15.45
C LYS A 214 3.61 15.05 -15.67
N ARG A 215 3.53 13.72 -15.49
CA ARG A 215 2.28 12.97 -15.67
C ARG A 215 1.19 13.44 -14.71
N ILE A 216 1.53 13.70 -13.45
CA ILE A 216 0.56 14.23 -12.47
C ILE A 216 0.16 15.66 -12.85
N ALA A 217 1.10 16.48 -13.31
CA ALA A 217 0.81 17.84 -13.78
C ALA A 217 -0.17 17.85 -14.97
N ASP A 218 0.03 16.95 -15.93
CA ASP A 218 -0.83 16.81 -17.12
C ASP A 218 -2.21 16.25 -16.73
N PHE A 219 -2.26 15.23 -15.86
CA PHE A 219 -3.51 14.70 -15.31
C PHE A 219 -4.35 15.75 -14.58
N ASN A 220 -3.71 16.60 -13.77
CA ASN A 220 -4.38 17.66 -13.02
C ASN A 220 -5.01 18.74 -13.94
N LYS A 221 -4.47 18.91 -15.15
CA LYS A 221 -5.04 19.80 -16.17
C LYS A 221 -6.17 19.13 -16.93
N ASP A 222 -5.93 17.89 -17.36
CA ASP A 222 -6.89 17.09 -18.11
C ASP A 222 -6.63 15.60 -17.92
N ILE A 223 -7.61 14.90 -17.37
CA ILE A 223 -7.58 13.45 -17.14
C ILE A 223 -7.41 12.68 -18.46
N SER A 224 -7.90 13.22 -19.57
CA SER A 224 -7.83 12.57 -20.89
C SER A 224 -6.41 12.37 -21.41
N THR A 225 -5.43 13.08 -20.84
CA THR A 225 -3.99 12.94 -21.13
C THR A 225 -3.45 11.54 -20.86
N LEU A 226 -4.11 10.76 -19.99
CA LEU A 226 -3.75 9.36 -19.74
C LEU A 226 -4.22 8.40 -20.85
N GLY A 227 -4.99 8.89 -21.82
CA GLY A 227 -5.60 8.07 -22.86
C GLY A 227 -6.81 7.30 -22.36
N ARG A 228 -7.15 6.21 -23.06
CA ARG A 228 -8.25 5.33 -22.64
C ARG A 228 -7.76 4.40 -21.52
N PRO A 229 -8.55 4.21 -20.46
CA PRO A 229 -8.26 3.16 -19.49
C PRO A 229 -8.15 1.82 -20.20
N ASN A 230 -7.25 0.97 -19.72
CA ASN A 230 -7.22 -0.42 -20.09
C ASN A 230 -8.61 -1.01 -19.82
N GLU A 231 -9.13 -1.81 -20.75
CA GLU A 231 -10.36 -2.58 -20.50
C GLU A 231 -10.21 -3.27 -19.16
N GLU A 232 -11.21 -3.10 -18.28
CA GLU A 232 -11.19 -3.77 -17.00
C GLU A 232 -11.02 -5.26 -17.30
N GLU A 233 -9.88 -5.84 -16.90
CA GLU A 233 -9.80 -7.28 -16.75
C GLU A 233 -10.97 -7.62 -15.86
N SER A 234 -12.01 -8.23 -16.47
CA SER A 234 -13.29 -8.53 -15.85
C SER A 234 -12.96 -8.97 -14.45
N ASP A 235 -13.40 -8.22 -13.43
CA ASP A 235 -13.15 -8.48 -12.01
C ASP A 235 -12.85 -9.96 -11.91
N THR A 236 -11.56 -10.37 -11.85
CA THR A 236 -11.27 -11.80 -11.89
C THR A 236 -12.04 -12.26 -10.70
N LYS A 237 -13.18 -12.92 -10.94
CA LYS A 237 -14.11 -13.23 -9.88
C LYS A 237 -13.22 -14.08 -9.02
N PHE A 238 -12.78 -13.55 -7.88
CA PHE A 238 -12.16 -14.33 -6.85
C PHE A 238 -13.31 -15.18 -6.30
N SER A 239 -13.82 -16.07 -7.16
CA SER A 239 -14.53 -17.28 -6.81
C SER A 239 -13.47 -18.27 -6.41
N SER A 240 -12.75 -17.91 -5.35
CA SER A 240 -12.21 -18.94 -4.52
C SER A 240 -12.83 -18.68 -3.18
N ALA A 241 -13.64 -19.61 -2.73
CA ALA A 241 -14.01 -19.66 -1.32
C ALA A 241 -12.76 -19.92 -0.44
N ARG A 242 -11.55 -20.06 -1.01
CA ARG A 242 -10.28 -20.31 -0.32
C ARG A 242 -9.92 -19.27 0.75
N PRO A 243 -9.89 -17.94 0.51
CA PRO A 243 -9.69 -16.95 1.57
C PRO A 243 -10.79 -17.03 2.64
N PHE A 244 -12.04 -17.28 2.26
CA PHE A 244 -13.14 -17.46 3.21
C PHE A 244 -12.97 -18.74 4.06
N HIS A 245 -12.61 -19.87 3.44
CA HIS A 245 -12.36 -21.15 4.11
C HIS A 245 -11.10 -21.10 4.98
N ALA A 246 -10.03 -20.44 4.52
CA ALA A 246 -8.84 -20.20 5.31
C ALA A 246 -9.17 -19.33 6.53
N LEU A 247 -10.00 -18.30 6.35
CA LEU A 247 -10.48 -17.46 7.44
C LEU A 247 -11.34 -18.25 8.43
N VAL A 248 -12.30 -19.04 7.96
CA VAL A 248 -13.12 -19.95 8.78
C VAL A 248 -12.24 -20.96 9.52
N ALA A 249 -11.23 -21.54 8.86
CA ALA A 249 -10.30 -22.50 9.47
C ALA A 249 -9.44 -21.85 10.56
N VAL A 250 -8.91 -20.64 10.31
CA VAL A 250 -8.12 -19.88 11.28
C VAL A 250 -8.97 -19.50 12.50
N TYR A 251 -10.17 -18.94 12.28
CA TYR A 251 -11.06 -18.57 13.38
C TYR A 251 -11.60 -19.81 14.12
N GLY A 252 -11.90 -20.89 13.40
CA GLY A 252 -12.33 -22.16 13.98
C GLY A 252 -11.24 -22.78 14.86
N PHE A 253 -10.00 -22.81 14.37
CA PHE A 253 -8.86 -23.29 15.15
C PHE A 253 -8.55 -22.39 16.35
N ALA A 254 -8.56 -21.07 16.17
CA ALA A 254 -8.36 -20.12 17.26
C ALA A 254 -9.46 -20.25 18.33
N ALA A 255 -10.72 -20.42 17.93
CA ALA A 255 -11.83 -20.67 18.84
C ALA A 255 -11.65 -21.99 19.59
N ALA A 256 -11.31 -23.08 18.90
CA ALA A 256 -11.07 -24.38 19.52
C ALA A 256 -9.89 -24.34 20.51
N ALA A 257 -8.77 -23.71 20.14
CA ALA A 257 -7.62 -23.52 21.00
C ALA A 257 -7.96 -22.67 22.24
N THR A 258 -8.74 -21.60 22.06
CA THR A 258 -9.19 -20.75 23.16
C THR A 258 -10.11 -21.53 24.10
N ILE A 259 -11.09 -22.28 23.58
CA ILE A 259 -11.98 -23.13 24.38
C ILE A 259 -11.16 -24.16 25.16
N TYR A 260 -10.20 -24.83 24.52
CA TYR A 260 -9.31 -25.80 25.18
C TYR A 260 -8.46 -25.17 26.28
N LEU A 261 -7.86 -24.00 26.05
CA LEU A 261 -7.09 -23.31 27.09
C LEU A 261 -7.97 -22.95 28.30
N PHE A 262 -9.17 -22.43 28.06
CA PHE A 262 -10.10 -22.04 29.12
C PHE A 262 -10.78 -23.23 29.80
N SER A 263 -10.87 -24.42 29.17
CA SER A 263 -11.35 -25.63 29.84
C SER A 263 -10.37 -26.17 30.88
N ASN A 264 -9.09 -25.79 30.81
CA ASN A 264 -8.06 -26.17 31.78
C ASN A 264 -7.97 -25.20 32.97
N ILE A 265 -8.76 -24.13 32.99
CA ILE A 265 -8.81 -23.16 34.08
C ILE A 265 -10.10 -23.41 34.88
N PRO A 266 -10.07 -23.48 36.22
CA PRO A 266 -11.29 -23.57 37.03
C PRO A 266 -12.27 -22.45 36.67
N ASN A 267 -13.50 -22.81 36.29
CA ASN A 267 -14.53 -21.90 35.78
C ASN A 267 -14.15 -21.11 34.51
N GLY A 268 -13.07 -21.46 33.81
CA GLY A 268 -12.58 -20.70 32.66
C GLY A 268 -13.59 -20.63 31.52
N LEU A 269 -14.27 -21.73 31.19
CA LEU A 269 -15.32 -21.70 30.16
C LEU A 269 -16.45 -20.72 30.50
N TYR A 270 -16.85 -20.64 31.78
CA TYR A 270 -17.87 -19.68 32.23
C TYR A 270 -17.40 -18.23 32.01
N PHE A 271 -16.15 -17.90 32.37
CA PHE A 271 -15.58 -16.57 32.14
C PHE A 271 -15.46 -16.22 30.65
N LEU A 272 -15.11 -17.20 29.81
CA LEU A 272 -15.05 -17.02 28.35
C LEU A 272 -16.44 -16.73 27.76
N PHE A 273 -17.47 -17.48 28.17
CA PHE A 273 -18.84 -17.24 27.73
C PHE A 273 -19.37 -15.88 28.22
N ALA A 274 -19.18 -15.56 29.50
CA ALA A 274 -19.62 -14.29 30.08
C ALA A 274 -18.97 -13.08 29.41
N SER A 275 -17.65 -13.13 29.15
CA SER A 275 -16.93 -12.05 28.46
C SER A 275 -17.33 -11.90 26.99
N SER A 276 -17.56 -13.02 26.28
CA SER A 276 -18.02 -13.01 24.89
C SER A 276 -19.43 -12.40 24.77
N PHE A 277 -20.35 -12.76 25.68
CA PHE A 277 -21.70 -12.21 25.71
C PHE A 277 -21.68 -10.71 26.02
N GLY A 278 -20.83 -10.28 26.97
CA GLY A 278 -20.60 -8.87 27.28
C GLY A 278 -20.07 -8.07 26.08
N ALA A 279 -19.11 -8.62 25.34
CA ALA A 279 -18.54 -7.96 24.16
C ALA A 279 -19.57 -7.81 23.01
N VAL A 280 -20.39 -8.84 22.76
CA VAL A 280 -21.46 -8.80 21.75
C VAL A 280 -22.54 -7.79 22.16
N ALA A 281 -22.97 -7.81 23.41
CA ALA A 281 -23.95 -6.86 23.94
C ALA A 281 -23.45 -5.41 23.84
N LEU A 282 -22.17 -5.17 24.20
CA LEU A 282 -21.55 -3.85 24.10
C LEU A 282 -21.44 -3.38 22.64
N THR A 283 -21.06 -4.28 21.72
CA THR A 283 -20.99 -3.99 20.28
C THR A 283 -22.37 -3.69 19.70
N GLY A 284 -23.40 -4.44 20.10
CA GLY A 284 -24.79 -4.20 19.74
C GLY A 284 -25.28 -2.85 20.25
N LEU A 285 -24.94 -2.48 21.49
CA LEU A 285 -25.25 -1.18 22.08
C LEU A 285 -24.57 -0.04 21.31
N PHE A 286 -23.26 -0.15 21.03
CA PHE A 286 -22.52 0.84 20.24
C PHE A 286 -23.07 0.99 18.82
N THR A 287 -23.47 -0.11 18.18
CA THR A 287 -24.08 -0.09 16.83
C THR A 287 -25.45 0.57 16.86
N ALA A 288 -26.27 0.29 17.88
CA ALA A 288 -27.56 0.95 18.09
C ALA A 288 -27.41 2.45 18.41
N MET A 289 -26.35 2.85 19.12
CA MET A 289 -26.04 4.24 19.42
C MET A 289 -25.48 5.02 18.21
N ASN A 290 -24.86 4.35 17.22
CA ASN A 290 -24.24 4.98 16.05
C ASN A 290 -25.14 5.09 14.80
N ILE A 291 -26.47 5.02 14.95
CA ILE A 291 -27.43 5.32 13.87
C ILE A 291 -28.33 6.46 14.39
N ARG A 292 -28.18 7.72 13.95
CA ARG A 292 -28.47 8.23 12.60
C ARG A 292 -27.59 9.43 12.20
N PRO A 293 -27.29 9.60 10.89
CA PRO A 293 -26.90 10.90 10.34
C PRO A 293 -28.05 11.90 10.48
N SER A 294 -27.75 13.09 11.00
CA SER A 294 -28.62 14.26 10.89
C SER A 294 -28.90 14.56 9.41
N ARG A 295 -30.11 14.24 8.93
CA ARG A 295 -30.65 14.84 7.71
C ARG A 295 -31.23 16.21 8.08
N LYS A 296 -30.41 17.26 8.02
CA LYS A 296 -30.89 18.63 7.84
C LYS A 296 -30.07 19.32 6.76
N GLY A 297 -30.59 19.21 5.55
CA GLY A 297 -30.16 19.91 4.36
C GLY A 297 -31.28 19.89 3.32
N SER A 298 -32.49 20.27 3.72
CA SER A 298 -33.54 20.65 2.77
C SER A 298 -33.56 22.17 2.70
N GLY A 299 -33.01 22.70 1.61
CA GLY A 299 -33.24 24.09 1.23
C GLY A 299 -34.74 24.36 1.17
N SER A 300 -35.20 25.29 2.00
CA SER A 300 -36.45 26.00 1.81
C SER A 300 -36.08 27.43 1.49
N SER A 301 -35.87 27.70 0.20
CA SER A 301 -36.18 29.01 -0.38
C SER A 301 -37.61 29.36 0.03
N LYS A 302 -37.75 30.25 1.01
CA LYS A 302 -38.99 30.98 1.25
C LYS A 302 -38.73 32.43 0.95
N LYS A 303 -39.21 32.86 -0.23
CA LYS A 303 -39.66 34.22 -0.50
C LYS A 303 -40.36 34.80 0.73
N LYS A 304 -39.89 35.94 1.22
CA LYS A 304 -40.74 36.97 1.81
C LYS A 304 -40.24 38.34 1.37
N ARG A 305 -41.13 38.99 0.61
CA ARG A 305 -41.34 40.41 0.33
C ARG A 305 -40.17 41.36 0.50
#